data_AF-A0A5S9M5C0-F1
#
_entry.id   AF-A0A5S9M5C0-F1
#
_cell.length_a   1.000
_cell.length_b   1.000
_cell.length_c   1.000
_cell.angle_alpha   90.00
_cell.angle_beta   90.00
_cell.angle_gamma   90.00
#
_symmetry.space_group_name_H-M   'P 1'
#
loop_
_entity.id
_entity.type
_entity.pdbx_description
1 polymer ?
#
loop_
_entity_poly.entity_id
_entity_poly.type
_entity_poly.pdbx_seq_one_letter_code
_entity_poly.pdbx_strand_id
1 'polypeptide(L)'
;MVESMSAAAERIKEYEHIHGTKEVEAFLDAVLAIQEHIDPSLVRSKLSWNMDDKESEDDKPKRQTPYDDLWGMDEPKMREKKKTVKQFPPKPEKDLLLFIEAHSRELEPWQRDVLTMLREEMLYFWPQLETKIMNEGWASYWHQRIMRELDLDSSESIEFAKLNAGVVQPSKTGINPYYLGLKIFEDIEERYNNPCEELKKQGSKKDLAAVKCLKSGKLNRIFFLFETT
;
A
#
# COMPACT_ATOMS: atom_id res chain seq x y z
N MET A 1 19.10 10.10 0.56
CA MET A 1 17.81 10.75 0.84
C MET A 1 17.93 12.26 0.80
N VAL A 2 18.70 12.90 1.70
CA VAL A 2 18.84 14.37 1.68
C VAL A 2 19.44 14.86 0.34
N GLU A 3 20.45 14.15 -0.16
CA GLU A 3 21.05 14.45 -1.48
C GLU A 3 20.09 14.19 -2.65
N SER A 4 19.27 13.12 -2.58
CA SER A 4 18.31 12.80 -3.66
C SER A 4 17.14 13.78 -3.69
N MET A 5 16.63 14.20 -2.54
CA MET A 5 15.59 15.23 -2.44
C MET A 5 16.12 16.60 -2.86
N SER A 6 17.37 16.93 -2.52
CA SER A 6 18.00 18.18 -3.00
C SER A 6 18.15 18.18 -4.52
N ALA A 7 18.58 17.06 -5.11
CA ALA A 7 18.70 16.92 -6.56
C ALA A 7 17.34 16.96 -7.28
N ALA A 8 16.29 16.36 -6.70
CA ALA A 8 14.93 16.47 -7.22
C ALA A 8 14.42 17.92 -7.18
N ALA A 9 14.64 18.62 -6.07
CA ALA A 9 14.25 20.02 -5.92
C ALA A 9 15.00 20.96 -6.89
N GLU A 10 16.28 20.70 -7.17
CA GLU A 10 17.04 21.44 -8.17
C GLU A 10 16.50 21.21 -9.58
N ARG A 11 16.20 19.96 -9.96
CA ARG A 11 15.58 19.64 -11.26
C ARG A 11 14.22 20.29 -11.44
N ILE A 12 13.37 20.26 -10.41
CA ILE A 12 12.05 20.91 -10.45
C ILE A 12 12.21 22.41 -10.68
N LYS A 13 13.14 23.08 -9.99
CA LYS A 13 13.43 24.51 -10.22
C LYS A 13 13.92 24.79 -11.64
N GLU A 14 14.71 23.90 -12.22
CA GLU A 14 15.13 24.01 -13.63
C GLU A 14 13.91 23.92 -14.57
N TYR A 15 13.00 22.98 -14.33
CA TYR A 15 11.75 22.88 -15.09
C TYR A 15 10.84 24.10 -14.91
N GLU A 16 10.74 24.66 -13.70
CA GLU A 16 10.01 25.90 -13.45
C GLU A 16 10.59 27.07 -14.25
N HIS A 17 11.91 27.11 -14.45
CA HIS A 17 12.54 28.16 -15.25
C HIS A 17 12.25 28.00 -16.76
N ILE A 18 12.22 26.77 -17.26
CA ILE A 18 12.03 26.47 -18.69
C ILE A 18 10.54 26.53 -19.09
N HIS A 19 9.67 25.91 -18.30
CA HIS A 19 8.23 25.72 -18.61
C HIS A 19 7.32 26.70 -17.87
N GLY A 20 7.83 27.39 -16.86
CA GLY A 20 7.06 28.31 -16.04
C GLY A 20 6.45 27.63 -14.81
N THR A 21 6.41 28.36 -13.70
CA THR A 21 6.02 27.83 -12.39
C THR A 21 4.62 27.24 -12.37
N LYS A 22 3.64 27.93 -12.96
CA LYS A 22 2.23 27.50 -12.93
C LYS A 22 1.98 26.16 -13.63
N GLU A 23 2.71 25.91 -14.72
CA GLU A 23 2.54 24.67 -15.48
C GLU A 23 3.13 23.48 -14.71
N VAL A 24 4.31 23.68 -14.12
CA VAL A 24 4.97 22.66 -13.29
C VAL A 24 4.15 22.38 -12.02
N GLU A 25 3.67 23.41 -11.33
CA GLU A 25 2.83 23.28 -10.12
C GLU A 25 1.53 22.52 -10.42
N ALA A 26 0.82 22.88 -11.50
CA ALA A 26 -0.40 22.18 -11.89
C ALA A 26 -0.15 20.70 -12.22
N PHE A 27 0.98 20.38 -12.84
CA PHE A 27 1.36 18.99 -13.10
C PHE A 27 1.72 18.25 -11.80
N LEU A 28 2.52 18.87 -10.92
CA LEU A 28 2.88 18.30 -9.62
C LEU A 28 1.64 18.01 -8.77
N ASP A 29 0.70 18.93 -8.68
CA ASP A 29 -0.56 18.72 -7.95
C ASP A 29 -1.34 17.51 -8.48
N ALA A 30 -1.40 17.34 -9.81
CA ALA A 30 -2.06 16.21 -10.43
C ALA A 30 -1.37 14.88 -10.10
N VAL A 31 -0.03 14.86 -10.10
CA VAL A 31 0.73 13.65 -9.75
C VAL A 31 0.62 13.33 -8.25
N LEU A 32 0.70 14.34 -7.39
CA LEU A 32 0.56 14.19 -5.93
C LEU A 32 -0.81 13.61 -5.54
N ALA A 33 -1.86 13.87 -6.31
CA ALA A 33 -3.18 13.28 -6.08
C ALA A 33 -3.22 11.75 -6.28
N ILE A 34 -2.31 11.20 -7.10
CA ILE A 34 -2.25 9.75 -7.40
C ILE A 34 -1.04 9.05 -6.80
N GLN A 35 -0.16 9.76 -6.11
CA GLN A 35 1.15 9.27 -5.63
C GLN A 35 1.07 8.03 -4.71
N GLU A 36 -0.05 7.81 -4.02
CA GLU A 36 -0.25 6.66 -3.14
C GLU A 36 -0.52 5.35 -3.91
N HIS A 37 -0.80 5.43 -5.21
CA HIS A 37 -1.07 4.26 -6.05
C HIS A 37 0.22 3.67 -6.61
N ILE A 38 1.03 3.14 -5.69
CA ILE A 38 2.29 2.47 -6.00
C ILE A 38 2.25 1.06 -5.43
N ASP A 39 2.93 0.14 -6.11
CA ASP A 39 3.10 -1.21 -5.64
C ASP A 39 4.50 -1.40 -5.00
N PRO A 40 4.60 -1.57 -3.68
CA PRO A 40 5.87 -1.76 -2.97
C PRO A 40 6.39 -3.18 -3.07
N SER A 41 5.52 -4.15 -3.36
CA SER A 41 5.90 -5.54 -3.57
C SER A 41 6.78 -5.69 -4.83
N LEU A 42 6.78 -4.65 -5.66
CA LEU A 42 7.50 -4.55 -6.91
C LEU A 42 8.69 -3.59 -6.75
N VAL A 43 9.78 -4.09 -6.17
CA VAL A 43 11.13 -3.77 -6.69
C VAL A 43 11.28 -4.41 -8.09
N ARG A 44 10.29 -4.21 -8.97
CA ARG A 44 10.35 -4.55 -10.39
C ARG A 44 10.46 -3.24 -11.14
N SER A 45 11.47 -3.15 -11.99
CA SER A 45 11.64 -2.07 -12.96
C SER A 45 10.67 -2.18 -14.15
N LYS A 46 9.72 -3.14 -14.12
CA LYS A 46 8.84 -3.48 -15.23
C LYS A 46 7.44 -3.85 -14.73
N LEU A 47 6.44 -3.55 -15.56
CA LEU A 47 5.03 -3.88 -15.33
C LEU A 47 4.80 -5.40 -15.28
N SER A 48 3.66 -5.81 -14.70
CA SER A 48 3.36 -7.24 -14.44
C SER A 48 3.05 -8.04 -15.72
N TRP A 49 2.90 -7.34 -16.85
CA TRP A 49 2.78 -7.89 -18.19
C TRP A 49 3.67 -7.08 -19.14
N ASN A 50 4.20 -7.72 -20.18
CA ASN A 50 4.58 -7.04 -21.41
C ASN A 50 3.53 -7.32 -22.48
N MET A 51 3.28 -6.37 -23.39
CA MET A 51 2.41 -6.59 -24.55
C MET A 51 2.83 -7.82 -25.36
N ASP A 52 4.14 -8.09 -25.38
CA ASP A 52 4.75 -9.23 -26.07
C ASP A 52 4.45 -10.59 -25.39
N ASP A 53 4.21 -10.62 -24.07
CA ASP A 53 3.98 -11.86 -23.33
C ASP A 53 2.63 -12.50 -23.72
N LYS A 54 1.61 -11.68 -24.04
CA LYS A 54 0.28 -12.18 -24.45
C LYS A 54 0.13 -12.49 -25.93
N GLU A 55 0.91 -11.87 -26.83
CA GLU A 55 0.96 -12.34 -28.23
C GLU A 55 1.45 -13.80 -28.30
N SER A 56 2.22 -14.24 -27.30
CA SER A 56 2.75 -15.61 -27.27
C SER A 56 1.79 -16.69 -26.75
N GLU A 57 0.71 -16.36 -26.02
CA GLU A 57 -0.20 -17.37 -25.46
C GLU A 57 -1.47 -17.59 -26.27
N ASP A 58 -2.11 -16.52 -26.76
CA ASP A 58 -3.37 -16.60 -27.52
C ASP A 58 -3.15 -16.87 -29.03
N ASP A 59 -1.93 -16.65 -29.54
CA ASP A 59 -1.60 -16.72 -30.97
C ASP A 59 -0.60 -17.84 -31.32
N LYS A 60 -0.38 -18.83 -30.43
CA LYS A 60 0.25 -20.08 -30.88
C LYS A 60 -0.72 -20.76 -31.83
N PRO A 61 -0.41 -20.90 -33.14
CA PRO A 61 -1.22 -21.72 -34.01
C PRO A 61 -1.18 -23.12 -33.43
N LYS A 62 -2.33 -23.63 -32.95
CA LYS A 62 -2.46 -25.05 -32.65
C LYS A 62 -2.00 -25.78 -33.92
N ARG A 63 -0.93 -26.57 -33.81
CA ARG A 63 -0.38 -27.31 -34.95
C ARG A 63 -1.51 -28.18 -35.48
N GLN A 64 -2.02 -27.85 -36.66
CA GLN A 64 -3.11 -28.59 -37.26
C GLN A 64 -2.60 -30.00 -37.55
N THR A 65 -3.13 -30.98 -36.80
CA THR A 65 -2.83 -32.37 -37.09
C THR A 65 -3.73 -32.84 -38.24
N PRO A 66 -3.31 -33.85 -39.04
CA PRO A 66 -4.13 -34.39 -40.12
C PRO A 66 -5.49 -34.97 -39.71
N TYR A 67 -5.79 -35.01 -38.41
CA TYR A 67 -7.00 -35.58 -37.82
C TYR A 67 -7.80 -34.57 -36.98
N ASP A 68 -7.45 -33.28 -37.01
CA ASP A 68 -8.15 -32.23 -36.25
C ASP A 68 -9.60 -32.01 -36.72
N ASP A 69 -9.93 -32.47 -37.93
CA ASP A 69 -11.26 -32.45 -38.56
C ASP A 69 -12.23 -33.48 -37.97
N LEU A 70 -11.72 -34.58 -37.39
CA LEU A 70 -12.53 -35.64 -36.78
C LEU A 70 -13.13 -35.24 -35.43
N TRP A 71 -12.56 -34.23 -34.76
CA TRP A 71 -12.96 -33.82 -33.41
C TRP A 71 -13.92 -32.61 -33.39
N GLY A 72 -14.20 -31.98 -34.55
CA GLY A 72 -15.02 -30.77 -34.68
C GLY A 72 -16.38 -30.96 -35.37
N MET A 73 -16.82 -32.20 -35.58
CA MET A 73 -18.02 -32.51 -36.39
C MET A 73 -19.35 -32.04 -35.78
N ASP A 74 -19.38 -31.68 -34.49
CA ASP A 74 -20.58 -31.22 -33.78
C ASP A 74 -20.64 -29.69 -33.56
N GLU A 75 -19.64 -28.92 -34.01
CA GLU A 75 -19.63 -27.47 -33.77
C GLU A 75 -20.13 -26.66 -35.00
N PRO A 76 -21.13 -25.77 -34.82
CA PRO A 76 -21.62 -24.94 -35.92
C PRO A 76 -20.52 -23.96 -36.38
N LYS A 77 -20.41 -23.82 -37.71
CA LYS A 77 -19.44 -22.98 -38.43
C LYS A 77 -19.06 -21.71 -37.68
N MET A 78 -17.76 -21.63 -37.38
CA MET A 78 -16.95 -20.50 -36.92
C MET A 78 -17.68 -19.15 -37.02
N ARG A 79 -18.29 -18.73 -35.92
CA ARG A 79 -18.74 -17.35 -35.74
C ARG A 79 -17.53 -16.46 -35.99
N GLU A 80 -17.67 -15.49 -36.89
CA GLU A 80 -16.68 -14.41 -37.05
C GLU A 80 -16.30 -13.92 -35.66
N LYS A 81 -15.01 -14.06 -35.30
CA LYS A 81 -14.50 -13.58 -34.02
C LYS A 81 -14.77 -12.08 -33.99
N LYS A 82 -15.87 -11.68 -33.34
CA LYS A 82 -16.12 -10.27 -32.99
C LYS A 82 -14.81 -9.78 -32.39
N LYS A 83 -14.23 -8.71 -32.96
CA LYS A 83 -13.06 -8.05 -32.39
C LYS A 83 -13.46 -7.57 -31.00
N THR A 84 -13.27 -8.42 -30.00
CA THR A 84 -13.41 -8.01 -28.61
C THR A 84 -12.36 -6.94 -28.42
N VAL A 85 -12.79 -5.73 -28.08
CA VAL A 85 -11.89 -4.63 -27.72
C VAL A 85 -10.96 -5.20 -26.66
N LYS A 86 -9.67 -5.37 -27.01
CA LYS A 86 -8.68 -5.88 -26.08
C LYS A 86 -8.69 -4.91 -24.90
N GLN A 87 -9.05 -5.40 -23.72
CA GLN A 87 -9.00 -4.56 -22.52
C GLN A 87 -7.56 -4.13 -22.31
N PHE A 88 -7.34 -2.82 -22.32
CA PHE A 88 -6.07 -2.20 -22.01
C PHE A 88 -6.25 -1.40 -20.73
N PRO A 89 -5.52 -1.72 -19.66
CA PRO A 89 -4.52 -2.78 -19.54
C PRO A 89 -5.05 -4.23 -19.48
N PRO A 90 -4.24 -5.24 -19.85
CA PRO A 90 -4.63 -6.65 -19.91
C PRO A 90 -4.79 -7.36 -18.55
N LYS A 91 -4.26 -6.80 -17.46
CA LYS A 91 -4.69 -7.08 -16.07
C LYS A 91 -4.83 -5.71 -15.36
N PRO A 92 -5.34 -5.61 -14.14
CA PRO A 92 -5.30 -4.35 -13.39
C PRO A 92 -3.88 -4.14 -12.82
N GLU A 93 -3.31 -2.94 -12.99
CA GLU A 93 -2.06 -2.53 -12.31
C GLU A 93 -2.40 -1.67 -11.08
N LYS A 94 -1.61 -1.86 -10.01
CA LYS A 94 -1.67 -1.00 -8.82
C LYS A 94 -0.76 0.23 -8.94
N ASP A 95 0.41 0.09 -9.59
CA ASP A 95 1.36 1.18 -9.82
C ASP A 95 0.92 2.05 -11.00
N LEU A 96 0.14 3.09 -10.70
CA LEU A 96 -0.40 4.01 -11.71
C LEU A 96 0.68 4.93 -12.28
N LEU A 97 1.66 5.33 -11.47
CA LEU A 97 2.74 6.22 -11.90
C LEU A 97 3.57 5.56 -12.99
N LEU A 98 4.04 4.33 -12.75
CA LEU A 98 4.81 3.57 -13.75
C LEU A 98 3.98 3.27 -14.99
N PHE A 99 2.69 2.96 -14.82
CA PHE A 99 1.81 2.68 -15.93
C PHE A 99 1.67 3.89 -16.87
N ILE A 100 1.42 5.07 -16.31
CA ILE A 100 1.30 6.33 -17.04
C ILE A 100 2.63 6.70 -17.70
N GLU A 101 3.74 6.60 -16.97
CA GLU A 101 5.09 6.86 -17.50
C GLU A 101 5.41 6.00 -18.73
N ALA A 102 5.08 4.70 -18.68
CA ALA A 102 5.39 3.75 -19.74
C ALA A 102 4.46 3.85 -20.96
N HIS A 103 3.18 4.17 -20.75
CA HIS A 103 2.17 4.08 -21.81
C HIS A 103 1.60 5.41 -22.31
N SER A 104 1.85 6.52 -21.60
CA SER A 104 1.37 7.82 -22.06
C SER A 104 2.11 8.25 -23.33
N ARG A 105 1.34 8.72 -24.31
CA ARG A 105 1.86 9.30 -25.57
C ARG A 105 1.95 10.82 -25.53
N GLU A 106 1.30 11.44 -24.55
CA GLU A 106 1.14 12.90 -24.46
C GLU A 106 2.13 13.54 -23.48
N LEU A 107 2.81 12.74 -22.66
CA LEU A 107 3.77 13.27 -21.68
C LEU A 107 5.11 13.64 -22.30
N GLU A 108 5.50 14.87 -22.05
CA GLU A 108 6.82 15.44 -22.36
C GLU A 108 7.92 14.78 -21.51
N PRO A 109 9.20 14.83 -21.94
CA PRO A 109 10.31 14.20 -21.22
C PRO A 109 10.45 14.66 -19.76
N TRP A 110 10.24 15.95 -19.48
CA TRP A 110 10.35 16.51 -18.13
C TRP A 110 9.20 16.03 -17.22
N GLN A 111 8.00 15.85 -17.78
CA GLN A 111 6.84 15.34 -17.04
C GLN A 111 7.03 13.87 -16.65
N ARG A 112 7.66 13.08 -17.53
CA ARG A 112 8.06 11.71 -17.23
C ARG A 112 9.10 11.66 -16.12
N ASP A 113 10.11 12.54 -16.17
CA ASP A 113 11.13 12.61 -15.12
C ASP A 113 10.52 12.98 -13.75
N VAL A 114 9.54 13.89 -13.72
CA VAL A 114 8.80 14.23 -12.50
C VAL A 114 8.02 13.03 -11.95
N LEU A 115 7.37 12.23 -12.80
CA LEU A 115 6.72 10.99 -12.37
C LEU A 115 7.73 10.00 -11.77
N THR A 116 8.88 9.82 -12.41
CA THR A 116 9.94 8.93 -11.93
C THR A 116 10.46 9.39 -10.56
N MET A 117 10.73 10.70 -10.40
CA MET A 117 11.18 11.28 -9.12
C MET A 117 10.18 11.03 -7.99
N LEU A 118 8.91 11.38 -8.19
CA LEU A 118 7.88 11.22 -7.17
C LEU A 118 7.61 9.75 -6.84
N ARG A 119 7.69 8.87 -7.83
CA ARG A 119 7.59 7.42 -7.62
C ARG A 119 8.72 6.88 -6.75
N GLU A 120 9.95 7.30 -6.99
CA GLU A 120 11.11 6.89 -6.18
C GLU A 120 11.00 7.39 -4.73
N GLU A 121 10.57 8.63 -4.53
CA GLU A 121 10.33 9.18 -3.20
C GLU A 121 9.24 8.40 -2.46
N MET A 122 8.12 8.11 -3.11
CA MET A 122 7.04 7.36 -2.47
C MET A 122 7.40 5.89 -2.19
N LEU A 123 8.15 5.23 -3.07
CA LEU A 123 8.71 3.89 -2.80
C LEU A 123 9.60 3.91 -1.56
N TYR A 124 10.36 4.97 -1.37
CA TYR A 124 11.20 5.15 -0.18
C TYR A 124 10.36 5.32 1.10
N PHE A 125 9.28 6.11 1.05
CA PHE A 125 8.42 6.37 2.21
C PHE A 125 7.39 5.28 2.49
N TRP A 126 7.14 4.36 1.54
CA TRP A 126 6.12 3.34 1.68
C TRP A 126 6.23 2.49 2.96
N PRO A 127 7.42 1.94 3.31
CA PRO A 127 7.55 1.13 4.52
C PRO A 127 7.23 1.92 5.81
N GLN A 128 7.47 3.23 5.79
CA GLN A 128 7.14 4.12 6.90
C GLN A 128 5.62 4.35 6.98
N LEU A 129 4.94 4.53 5.85
CA LEU A 129 3.48 4.65 5.81
C LEU A 129 2.79 3.38 6.31
N GLU A 130 3.27 2.21 5.88
CA GLU A 130 2.72 0.91 6.24
C GLU A 130 2.79 0.66 7.75
N THR A 131 3.92 0.98 8.38
CA THR A 131 4.15 0.72 9.81
C THR A 131 3.68 1.84 10.72
N LYS A 132 3.31 3.01 10.16
CA LYS A 132 2.97 4.23 10.91
C LYS A 132 1.90 3.99 11.97
N ILE A 133 0.80 3.33 11.61
CA ILE A 133 -0.32 3.05 12.52
C ILE A 133 0.13 2.25 13.73
N MET A 134 0.93 1.20 13.51
CA MET A 134 1.42 0.35 14.59
C MET A 134 2.46 1.07 15.46
N ASN A 135 3.35 1.85 14.85
CA ASN A 135 4.37 2.60 15.59
C ASN A 135 3.74 3.69 16.48
N GLU A 136 2.85 4.51 15.92
CA GLU A 136 2.14 5.56 16.66
C GLU A 136 1.18 4.95 17.71
N GLY A 137 0.53 3.84 17.37
CA GLY A 137 -0.30 3.07 18.30
C GLY A 137 0.48 2.53 19.49
N TRP A 138 1.67 1.99 19.26
CA TRP A 138 2.52 1.44 20.32
C TRP A 138 2.98 2.52 21.30
N ALA A 139 3.39 3.67 20.77
CA ALA A 139 3.75 4.83 21.57
C ALA A 139 2.55 5.30 22.40
N SER A 140 1.37 5.44 21.78
CA SER A 140 0.14 5.86 22.46
C SER A 140 -0.25 4.91 23.59
N TYR A 141 -0.18 3.61 23.33
CA TYR A 141 -0.51 2.56 24.28
C TYR A 141 0.38 2.61 25.52
N TRP A 142 1.72 2.65 25.34
CA TRP A 142 2.64 2.74 26.48
C TRP A 142 2.58 4.07 27.18
N HIS A 143 2.41 5.17 26.45
CA HIS A 143 2.28 6.49 27.05
C HIS A 143 1.10 6.54 28.02
N GLN A 144 -0.07 6.01 27.62
CA GLN A 144 -1.22 5.92 28.52
C GLN A 144 -0.98 5.00 29.72
N ARG A 145 -0.26 3.90 29.53
CA ARG A 145 0.01 2.94 30.61
C ARG A 145 0.99 3.49 31.64
N ILE A 146 2.09 4.09 31.19
CA ILE A 146 3.08 4.74 32.04
C ILE A 146 2.42 5.88 32.82
N MET A 147 1.61 6.72 32.17
CA MET A 147 0.92 7.83 32.83
C MET A 147 -0.11 7.37 33.88
N ARG A 148 -0.69 6.16 33.73
CA ARG A 148 -1.58 5.56 34.75
C ARG A 148 -0.82 4.94 35.92
N GLU A 149 0.44 4.54 35.73
CA GLU A 149 1.28 3.93 36.77
C GLU A 149 2.06 4.97 37.58
N LEU A 150 2.15 6.21 37.09
CA LEU A 150 2.74 7.33 37.82
C LEU A 150 1.77 7.87 38.89
N ASP A 151 2.29 8.20 40.07
CA ASP A 151 1.56 8.91 41.13
C ASP A 151 1.40 10.40 40.75
N LEU A 152 0.49 10.68 39.83
CA LEU A 152 0.13 12.04 39.41
C LEU A 152 -0.91 12.66 40.34
N ASP A 153 -0.86 13.99 40.51
CA ASP A 153 -1.96 14.68 41.17
C ASP A 153 -3.25 14.62 40.33
N SER A 154 -4.39 14.80 41.00
CA SER A 154 -5.70 14.88 40.35
C SER A 154 -5.76 15.95 39.26
N SER A 155 -5.10 17.09 39.45
CA SER A 155 -5.04 18.17 38.46
C SER A 155 -4.24 17.77 37.21
N GLU A 156 -3.05 17.19 37.40
CA GLU A 156 -2.17 16.71 36.33
C GLU A 156 -2.82 15.58 35.52
N SER A 157 -3.55 14.69 36.20
CA SER A 157 -4.29 13.60 35.57
C SER A 157 -5.38 14.12 34.62
N ILE A 158 -6.08 15.19 35.00
CA ILE A 158 -7.12 15.82 34.17
C ILE A 158 -6.49 16.52 32.96
N GLU A 159 -5.36 17.22 33.15
CA GLU A 159 -4.64 17.85 32.05
C GLU A 159 -4.13 16.82 31.03
N PHE A 160 -3.54 15.72 31.50
CA PHE A 160 -3.14 14.61 30.65
C PHE A 160 -4.33 14.03 29.88
N ALA A 161 -5.44 13.76 30.57
CA ALA A 161 -6.65 13.22 29.94
C ALA A 161 -7.16 14.14 28.80
N LYS A 162 -7.14 15.47 29.02
CA LYS A 162 -7.53 16.46 28.02
C LYS A 162 -6.59 16.46 26.81
N LEU A 163 -5.28 16.44 27.04
CA LEU A 163 -4.28 16.39 25.97
C LEU A 163 -4.39 15.10 25.14
N ASN A 164 -4.45 13.94 25.82
CA ASN A 164 -4.58 12.64 25.18
C ASN A 164 -5.89 12.51 24.40
N ALA A 165 -7.01 13.04 24.91
CA ALA A 165 -8.27 13.05 24.19
C ALA A 165 -8.20 13.88 22.89
N GLY A 166 -7.42 14.96 22.86
CA GLY A 166 -7.18 15.74 21.66
C GLY A 166 -6.34 15.00 20.62
N VAL A 167 -5.28 14.32 21.04
CA VAL A 167 -4.39 13.56 20.14
C VAL A 167 -5.09 12.32 19.56
N VAL A 168 -5.89 11.64 20.39
CA VAL A 168 -6.53 10.36 20.07
C VAL A 168 -7.94 10.58 19.49
N GLN A 169 -8.30 11.82 19.15
CA GLN A 169 -9.63 12.12 18.61
C GLN A 169 -9.83 11.50 17.22
N PRO A 170 -10.87 10.66 17.01
CA PRO A 170 -11.17 10.14 15.69
C PRO A 170 -11.71 11.25 14.78
N SER A 171 -11.24 11.26 13.52
CA SER A 171 -11.78 12.13 12.48
C SER A 171 -12.88 11.40 11.70
N LYS A 172 -13.83 12.16 11.12
CA LYS A 172 -14.88 11.62 10.25
C LYS A 172 -14.38 11.36 8.82
N THR A 173 -13.36 12.08 8.39
CA THR A 173 -12.87 12.09 7.00
C THR A 173 -11.56 11.33 6.82
N GLY A 174 -10.85 11.02 7.89
CA GLY A 174 -9.55 10.36 7.84
C GLY A 174 -9.32 9.44 9.03
N ILE A 175 -8.37 8.53 8.87
CA ILE A 175 -7.96 7.60 9.91
C ILE A 175 -6.95 8.31 10.81
N ASN A 176 -7.24 8.40 12.11
CA ASN A 176 -6.25 8.84 13.09
C ASN A 176 -5.39 7.62 13.48
N PRO A 177 -4.09 7.60 13.15
CA PRO A 177 -3.26 6.42 13.42
C PRO A 177 -3.04 6.18 14.92
N TYR A 178 -2.99 7.23 15.75
CA TYR A 178 -2.90 7.13 17.20
C TYR A 178 -4.12 6.42 17.79
N TYR A 179 -5.33 6.77 17.33
CA TYR A 179 -6.58 6.13 17.77
C TYR A 179 -6.68 4.68 17.31
N LEU A 180 -6.50 4.45 16.00
CA LEU A 180 -6.63 3.12 15.43
C LEU A 180 -5.60 2.16 16.03
N GLY A 181 -4.33 2.59 16.09
CA GLY A 181 -3.25 1.79 16.64
C GLY A 181 -3.46 1.47 18.12
N LEU A 182 -3.89 2.45 18.94
CA LEU A 182 -4.23 2.21 20.35
C LEU A 182 -5.30 1.13 20.49
N LYS A 183 -6.40 1.23 19.73
CA LYS A 183 -7.50 0.27 19.78
C LYS A 183 -7.08 -1.13 19.36
N ILE A 184 -6.18 -1.24 18.37
CA ILE A 184 -5.59 -2.53 17.97
C ILE A 184 -4.82 -3.15 19.13
N PHE A 185 -3.98 -2.39 19.84
CA PHE A 185 -3.22 -2.93 20.97
C PHE A 185 -4.09 -3.27 22.19
N GLU A 186 -5.11 -2.47 22.49
CA GLU A 186 -6.10 -2.78 23.54
C GLU A 186 -6.85 -4.09 23.23
N ASP A 187 -7.30 -4.27 21.99
CA ASP A 187 -7.98 -5.49 21.55
C ASP A 187 -7.05 -6.72 21.57
N ILE A 188 -5.77 -6.57 21.21
CA ILE A 188 -4.76 -7.63 21.36
C ILE A 188 -4.60 -7.97 22.85
N GLU A 189 -4.46 -6.99 23.74
CA GLU A 189 -4.34 -7.25 25.18
C GLU A 189 -5.56 -8.01 25.72
N GLU A 190 -6.77 -7.59 25.36
CA GLU A 190 -8.01 -8.23 25.79
C GLU A 190 -8.11 -9.69 25.30
N ARG A 191 -7.86 -9.95 24.01
CA ARG A 191 -7.93 -11.29 23.41
C ARG A 191 -6.95 -12.29 24.05
N TYR A 192 -5.76 -11.84 24.43
CA TYR A 192 -4.73 -12.72 25.01
C TYR A 192 -4.79 -12.83 26.53
N ASN A 193 -5.37 -11.85 27.24
CA ASN A 193 -5.66 -11.96 28.67
C ASN A 193 -6.94 -12.81 28.92
N ASN A 194 -7.89 -12.78 27.99
CA ASN A 194 -9.10 -13.61 28.01
C ASN A 194 -9.25 -14.48 26.73
N PRO A 195 -8.41 -15.52 26.55
CA PRO A 195 -8.47 -16.36 25.36
C PRO A 195 -9.79 -17.12 25.27
N CYS A 196 -10.46 -17.00 24.11
CA CYS A 196 -11.58 -17.85 23.71
C CYS A 196 -11.16 -19.32 23.59
N GLU A 197 -12.13 -20.26 23.60
CA GLU A 197 -11.86 -21.71 23.60
C GLU A 197 -10.96 -22.19 22.44
N GLU A 198 -11.05 -21.54 21.28
CA GLU A 198 -10.19 -21.83 20.11
C GLU A 198 -8.72 -21.46 20.34
N LEU A 199 -8.44 -20.33 20.99
CA LEU A 199 -7.08 -19.88 21.33
C LEU A 199 -6.45 -20.73 22.46
N LYS A 200 -7.28 -21.28 23.35
CA LYS A 200 -6.84 -22.26 24.36
C LYS A 200 -6.40 -23.58 23.71
N LYS A 201 -7.09 -24.04 22.66
CA LYS A 201 -6.70 -25.23 21.87
C LYS A 201 -5.35 -25.04 21.15
N GLN A 202 -5.00 -23.80 20.77
CA GLN A 202 -3.70 -23.45 20.19
C GLN A 202 -2.57 -23.26 21.22
N GLY A 203 -2.81 -23.55 22.51
CA GLY A 203 -1.78 -23.57 23.55
C GLY A 203 -1.46 -22.22 24.22
N SER A 204 -2.33 -21.22 24.10
CA SER A 204 -2.14 -19.92 24.77
C SER A 204 -2.42 -20.04 26.27
N LYS A 205 -1.38 -19.94 27.12
CA LYS A 205 -1.52 -19.90 28.58
C LYS A 205 -1.93 -18.49 29.05
N LYS A 206 -2.88 -18.43 29.99
CA LYS A 206 -3.29 -17.19 30.66
C LYS A 206 -2.14 -16.57 31.47
N ASP A 207 -2.16 -15.25 31.53
CA ASP A 207 -1.42 -14.35 32.43
C ASP A 207 0.01 -13.92 32.08
N LEU A 208 0.59 -14.32 30.94
CA LEU A 208 1.87 -13.74 30.49
C LEU A 208 1.95 -13.54 28.96
N ALA A 209 0.81 -13.64 28.25
CA ALA A 209 0.80 -13.84 26.80
C ALA A 209 0.97 -12.56 25.99
N ALA A 210 0.38 -11.41 26.35
CA ALA A 210 0.40 -10.22 25.50
C ALA A 210 1.83 -9.69 25.27
N VAL A 211 2.59 -9.43 26.33
CA VAL A 211 3.97 -8.91 26.25
C VAL A 211 4.95 -9.94 25.69
N LYS A 212 4.79 -11.25 25.99
CA LYS A 212 5.60 -12.30 25.35
C LYS A 212 5.25 -12.49 23.88
N CYS A 213 3.99 -12.37 23.47
CA CYS A 213 3.58 -12.47 22.06
C CYS A 213 4.18 -11.30 21.26
N LEU A 214 4.09 -10.08 21.81
CA LEU A 214 4.75 -8.87 21.30
C LEU A 214 6.27 -9.01 21.19
N LYS A 215 6.94 -9.57 22.21
CA LYS A 215 8.40 -9.81 22.22
C LYS A 215 8.85 -11.01 21.37
N SER A 216 7.97 -11.97 21.07
CA SER A 216 8.34 -13.26 20.44
C SER A 216 8.38 -13.25 18.90
N GLY A 217 8.25 -12.09 18.25
CA GLY A 217 8.24 -11.99 16.78
C GLY A 217 7.04 -12.67 16.11
N LYS A 218 6.05 -13.15 16.87
CA LYS A 218 4.80 -13.73 16.34
C LYS A 218 3.85 -12.69 15.74
N LEU A 219 4.11 -11.39 15.92
CA LEU A 219 3.37 -10.34 15.22
C LEU A 219 3.51 -10.49 13.69
N ASN A 220 4.67 -10.89 13.18
CA ASN A 220 4.88 -11.09 11.73
C ASN A 220 3.93 -12.15 11.13
N ARG A 221 3.39 -13.07 11.94
CA ARG A 221 2.40 -14.07 11.49
C ARG A 221 0.96 -13.55 11.50
N ILE A 222 0.66 -12.56 12.35
CA ILE A 222 -0.63 -11.84 12.31
C ILE A 222 -0.64 -10.88 11.11
N PHE A 223 0.53 -10.31 10.76
CA PHE A 223 0.72 -9.50 9.55
C PHE A 223 0.37 -10.27 8.25
N PHE A 224 0.80 -11.54 8.12
CA PHE A 224 0.49 -12.36 6.94
C PHE A 224 -1.00 -12.69 6.74
N LEU A 225 -1.80 -12.62 7.80
CA LEU A 225 -3.25 -12.90 7.72
C LEU A 225 -4.05 -11.70 7.19
N PHE A 226 -3.50 -10.49 7.23
CA PHE A 226 -4.13 -9.30 6.64
C PHE A 226 -3.75 -9.06 5.17
N GLU A 227 -2.66 -9.66 4.68
CA GLU A 227 -2.30 -9.63 3.24
C GLU A 227 -3.08 -10.66 2.38
N THR A 228 -3.84 -11.58 2.98
CA THR A 228 -4.50 -12.68 2.27
C THR A 228 -6.02 -12.57 2.15
N THR A 229 -6.58 -11.38 2.33
CA THR A 229 -7.98 -11.04 2.04
C THR A 229 -8.06 -9.73 1.30
#